data_AF-A0A850ZNS2-F1
#
_entry.id   AF-A0A850ZNS2-F1
#
_cell.length_a   1.000
_cell.length_b   1.000
_cell.length_c   1.000
_cell.angle_alpha   90.00
_cell.angle_beta   90.00
_cell.angle_gamma   90.00
#
_symmetry.space_group_name_H-M   'P 1'
#
loop_
_entity.id
_entity.type
_entity.pdbx_description
1 polymer ?
#
loop_
_entity_poly.entity_id
_entity_poly.type
_entity_poly.pdbx_seq_one_letter_code
_entity_poly.pdbx_strand_id
1 'polypeptide(L)'
;QNSSTYWEGKADMESLQRIYGISFPDTKMLKEWEKFQEEAKSRDHRKIGRDQELFFFHELSPGSCFFLPKGAYIYNTLIEFIRSEYRKRGFQEVVTPNVFNSKLWMTSGHWQHYSDNMFSFEVEKEIFALKPMNCPGHCLMFDHRPRSWRELPLRLADFGVLHRNELSGALTGLTRVRRFQQDDAHIFCAMEQIEEEIKSCLEFLRTVYDVFGFSFKLNLSTRPEKYLGDIEVWNQAEKQLENSLNAFGEKWELNPGDGAFYGPKIDIQIKDAIGRYHQCATIQLDFQLPVRFNLTFVSHDGNDKTRPVIIHRAILGSVERMIAILTENYGGKWPLWLSPQQVMVVPVGPACDEYAQKV
;
A
#
# COMPACT_ATOMS: atom_id res chain seq x y z
N GLN A 1 -26.72 -13.17 8.35
CA GLN A 1 -26.10 -13.29 7.00
C GLN A 1 -25.57 -14.70 6.85
N ASN A 2 -25.72 -15.30 5.67
CA ASN A 2 -25.18 -16.62 5.36
C ASN A 2 -23.93 -16.43 4.49
N SER A 3 -22.85 -17.12 4.82
CA SER A 3 -21.62 -17.16 4.02
C SER A 3 -21.13 -18.59 3.92
N SER A 4 -20.26 -18.89 2.95
CA SER A 4 -19.58 -20.17 2.84
C SER A 4 -18.11 -20.01 3.21
N THR A 5 -17.56 -20.98 3.91
CA THR A 5 -16.12 -21.10 4.19
C THR A 5 -15.68 -22.52 3.86
N TYR A 6 -14.39 -22.76 3.68
CA TYR A 6 -13.86 -24.11 3.58
C TYR A 6 -13.31 -24.57 4.93
N TRP A 7 -13.33 -25.89 5.18
CA TRP A 7 -12.68 -26.47 6.36
C TRP A 7 -11.19 -26.09 6.39
N GLU A 8 -10.72 -25.57 7.54
CA GLU A 8 -9.37 -25.02 7.73
C GLU A 8 -8.95 -23.91 6.75
N GLY A 9 -9.88 -23.32 5.98
CA GLY A 9 -9.56 -22.35 4.92
C GLY A 9 -8.90 -22.97 3.68
N LYS A 10 -8.89 -24.30 3.56
CA LYS A 10 -8.32 -25.04 2.44
C LYS A 10 -9.35 -25.24 1.32
N ALA A 11 -9.14 -24.66 0.16
CA ALA A 11 -10.13 -24.59 -0.92
C ALA A 11 -10.50 -25.96 -1.55
N ASP A 12 -9.68 -26.98 -1.32
CA ASP A 12 -9.87 -28.38 -1.72
C ASP A 12 -10.69 -29.20 -0.72
N MET A 13 -10.99 -28.65 0.46
CA MET A 13 -11.76 -29.32 1.51
C MET A 13 -13.25 -29.02 1.43
N GLU A 14 -14.04 -29.67 2.30
CA GLU A 14 -15.50 -29.51 2.34
C GLU A 14 -15.93 -28.06 2.56
N SER A 15 -16.96 -27.63 1.83
CA SER A 15 -17.60 -26.33 2.01
C SER A 15 -18.55 -26.35 3.22
N LEU A 16 -18.36 -25.43 4.14
CA LEU A 16 -19.19 -25.24 5.33
C LEU A 16 -20.09 -24.01 5.17
N GLN A 17 -21.34 -24.13 5.63
CA GLN A 17 -22.24 -22.98 5.75
C GLN A 17 -22.02 -22.28 7.09
N ARG A 18 -21.65 -21.00 7.04
CA ARG A 18 -21.46 -20.14 8.21
C ARG A 18 -22.65 -19.20 8.36
N ILE A 19 -23.34 -19.31 9.48
CA ILE A 19 -24.44 -18.43 9.89
C ILE A 19 -23.90 -17.45 10.94
N TYR A 20 -23.94 -16.17 10.63
CA TYR A 20 -23.57 -15.12 11.58
C TYR A 20 -24.76 -14.73 12.45
N GLY A 21 -24.54 -14.71 13.76
CA GLY A 21 -25.48 -14.18 14.77
C GLY A 21 -24.76 -13.21 15.70
N ILE A 22 -25.50 -12.24 16.22
CA ILE A 22 -25.05 -11.31 17.25
C ILE A 22 -26.15 -11.20 18.31
N SER A 23 -25.76 -11.04 19.58
CA SER A 23 -26.69 -10.83 20.69
C SER A 23 -26.26 -9.60 21.49
N PHE A 24 -27.25 -8.93 22.08
CA PHE A 24 -27.04 -7.75 22.90
C PHE A 24 -27.73 -7.91 24.25
N PRO A 25 -27.15 -7.37 25.34
CA PRO A 25 -27.78 -7.39 26.66
C PRO A 25 -29.13 -6.67 26.73
N ASP A 26 -29.35 -5.67 25.86
CA ASP A 26 -30.60 -4.93 25.78
C ASP A 26 -30.98 -4.52 24.34
N THR A 27 -32.22 -4.07 24.18
CA THR A 27 -32.77 -3.67 22.87
C THR A 27 -32.26 -2.32 22.37
N LYS A 28 -31.70 -1.47 23.24
CA LYS A 28 -31.14 -0.17 22.85
C LYS A 28 -29.83 -0.39 22.09
N MET A 29 -28.95 -1.24 22.61
CA MET A 29 -27.70 -1.61 21.95
C MET A 29 -27.93 -2.29 20.60
N LEU A 30 -28.98 -3.13 20.49
CA LEU A 30 -29.38 -3.72 19.21
C LEU A 30 -29.75 -2.64 18.19
N LYS A 31 -30.60 -1.67 18.56
CA LYS A 31 -31.00 -0.57 17.67
C LYS A 31 -29.82 0.31 17.25
N GLU A 32 -28.91 0.60 18.18
CA GLU A 32 -27.68 1.34 17.88
C GLU A 32 -26.81 0.58 16.88
N TRP A 33 -26.67 -0.74 17.06
CA TRP A 33 -25.94 -1.58 16.12
C TRP A 33 -26.63 -1.66 14.74
N GLU A 34 -27.96 -1.83 14.70
CA GLU A 34 -28.72 -1.85 13.44
C GLU A 34 -28.55 -0.55 12.65
N LYS A 35 -28.66 0.60 13.34
CA LYS A 35 -28.43 1.92 12.74
C LYS A 35 -27.02 2.02 12.18
N PHE A 36 -26.02 1.60 12.95
CA PHE A 36 -24.62 1.61 12.52
C PHE A 36 -24.37 0.70 11.30
N GLN A 37 -24.98 -0.49 11.25
CA GLN A 37 -24.90 -1.38 10.09
C GLN A 37 -25.54 -0.76 8.84
N GLU A 38 -26.66 -0.06 8.99
CA GLU A 38 -27.32 0.59 7.85
C GLU A 38 -26.50 1.76 7.32
N GLU A 39 -25.93 2.57 8.21
CA GLU A 39 -24.97 3.62 7.86
C GLU A 39 -23.74 3.03 7.13
N ALA A 40 -23.18 1.93 7.64
CA ALA A 40 -22.05 1.25 7.02
C ALA A 40 -22.38 0.71 5.61
N LYS A 41 -23.54 0.07 5.42
CA LYS A 41 -24.00 -0.40 4.10
C LYS A 41 -24.20 0.75 3.12
N SER A 42 -24.73 1.88 3.58
CA SER A 42 -24.94 3.06 2.72
C SER A 42 -23.62 3.64 2.21
N ARG A 43 -22.53 3.44 2.97
CA ARG A 43 -21.19 3.94 2.67
C ARG A 43 -20.33 2.98 1.87
N ASP A 44 -20.76 1.74 1.65
CA ASP A 44 -19.98 0.71 0.96
C ASP A 44 -19.49 1.19 -0.41
N HIS A 45 -18.15 1.19 -0.61
CA HIS A 45 -17.54 1.67 -1.86
C HIS A 45 -18.04 0.92 -3.09
N ARG A 46 -18.49 -0.34 -2.97
CA ARG A 46 -19.00 -1.13 -4.11
C ARG A 46 -20.36 -0.60 -4.57
N LYS A 47 -21.20 -0.20 -3.61
CA LYS A 47 -22.49 0.43 -3.90
C LYS A 47 -22.26 1.81 -4.51
N ILE A 48 -21.50 2.66 -3.83
CA ILE A 48 -21.22 4.02 -4.28
C ILE A 48 -20.49 4.02 -5.62
N GLY A 49 -19.49 3.15 -5.78
CA GLY A 49 -18.71 3.02 -7.00
C GLY A 49 -19.56 2.64 -8.21
N ARG A 50 -20.60 1.83 -8.03
CA ARG A 50 -21.59 1.54 -9.06
C ARG A 50 -22.52 2.74 -9.29
N ASP A 51 -23.09 3.30 -8.22
CA ASP A 51 -24.08 4.38 -8.30
C ASP A 51 -23.47 5.67 -8.91
N GLN A 52 -22.16 5.89 -8.75
CA GLN A 52 -21.41 7.01 -9.33
C GLN A 52 -20.64 6.67 -10.60
N GLU A 53 -20.75 5.43 -11.11
CA GLU A 53 -20.05 4.96 -12.31
C GLU A 53 -18.52 5.15 -12.22
N LEU A 54 -17.93 4.80 -11.08
CA LEU A 54 -16.49 4.90 -10.84
C LEU A 54 -15.75 3.68 -11.39
N PHE A 55 -16.29 2.49 -11.19
CA PHE A 55 -15.66 1.25 -11.59
C PHE A 55 -16.61 0.06 -11.64
N PHE A 56 -16.18 -1.01 -12.28
CA PHE A 56 -16.83 -2.32 -12.23
C PHE A 56 -15.81 -3.46 -12.20
N PHE A 57 -16.28 -4.67 -11.93
CA PHE A 57 -15.49 -5.91 -12.00
C PHE A 57 -16.13 -6.87 -12.99
N HIS A 58 -15.30 -7.65 -13.69
CA HIS A 58 -15.76 -8.62 -14.69
C HIS A 58 -15.22 -10.01 -14.36
N GLU A 59 -16.02 -11.05 -14.59
CA GLU A 59 -15.66 -12.45 -14.28
C GLU A 59 -14.44 -12.96 -15.07
N LEU A 60 -14.18 -12.39 -16.25
CA LEU A 60 -12.99 -12.69 -17.07
C LEU A 60 -11.69 -12.14 -16.49
N SER A 61 -11.75 -11.23 -15.50
CA SER A 61 -10.58 -10.75 -14.77
C SER A 61 -10.92 -10.58 -13.29
N PRO A 62 -11.14 -11.69 -12.56
CA PRO A 62 -11.60 -11.64 -11.19
C PRO A 62 -10.54 -10.98 -10.31
N GLY A 63 -10.95 -10.04 -9.47
CA GLY A 63 -10.03 -9.27 -8.62
C GLY A 63 -9.23 -8.19 -9.36
N SER A 64 -9.53 -7.92 -10.63
CA SER A 64 -8.97 -6.80 -11.37
C SER A 64 -10.08 -5.78 -11.67
N CYS A 65 -9.87 -4.55 -11.21
CA CYS A 65 -10.85 -3.49 -11.34
C CYS A 65 -10.79 -2.85 -12.74
N PHE A 66 -11.96 -2.58 -13.33
CA PHE A 66 -12.11 -1.71 -14.49
C PHE A 66 -12.55 -0.32 -14.01
N PHE A 67 -11.63 0.64 -14.02
CA PHE A 67 -11.97 2.03 -13.72
C PHE A 67 -12.65 2.69 -14.92
N LEU A 68 -13.83 3.24 -14.69
CA LEU A 68 -14.58 4.06 -15.64
C LEU A 68 -14.05 5.49 -15.62
N PRO A 69 -14.42 6.38 -16.57
CA PRO A 69 -13.82 7.72 -16.68
C PRO A 69 -13.78 8.53 -15.38
N LYS A 70 -14.86 8.51 -14.59
CA LYS A 70 -14.94 9.20 -13.29
C LYS A 70 -14.00 8.59 -12.24
N GLY A 71 -13.91 7.26 -12.17
CA GLY A 71 -12.99 6.58 -11.27
C GLY A 71 -11.52 6.73 -11.69
N ALA A 72 -11.25 6.71 -13.00
CA ALA A 72 -9.92 6.95 -13.55
C ALA A 72 -9.44 8.37 -13.28
N TYR A 73 -10.33 9.38 -13.30
CA TYR A 73 -10.01 10.74 -12.87
C TYR A 73 -9.52 10.76 -11.42
N ILE A 74 -10.26 10.14 -10.48
CA ILE A 74 -9.87 10.05 -9.06
C ILE A 74 -8.52 9.34 -8.94
N TYR A 75 -8.36 8.20 -9.60
CA TYR A 75 -7.14 7.40 -9.61
C TYR A 75 -5.92 8.21 -10.04
N ASN A 76 -6.00 8.89 -11.19
CA ASN A 76 -4.91 9.69 -11.72
C ASN A 76 -4.65 10.93 -10.86
N THR A 77 -5.70 11.55 -10.30
CA THR A 77 -5.55 12.71 -9.41
C THR A 77 -4.79 12.35 -8.13
N LEU A 78 -5.04 11.17 -7.55
CA LEU A 78 -4.28 10.66 -6.40
C LEU A 78 -2.81 10.39 -6.76
N ILE A 79 -2.56 9.77 -7.91
CA ILE A 79 -1.18 9.53 -8.38
C ILE A 79 -0.45 10.85 -8.59
N GLU A 80 -1.06 11.82 -9.27
CA GLU A 80 -0.44 13.13 -9.52
C GLU A 80 -0.18 13.91 -8.23
N PHE A 81 -1.08 13.82 -7.26
CA PHE A 81 -0.86 14.38 -5.94
C PHE A 81 0.41 13.79 -5.30
N ILE A 82 0.54 12.46 -5.25
CA ILE A 82 1.71 11.82 -4.66
C ILE A 82 2.99 12.09 -5.48
N ARG A 83 2.91 12.11 -6.82
CA ARG A 83 4.02 12.52 -7.69
C ARG A 83 4.49 13.94 -7.39
N SER A 84 3.57 14.86 -7.10
CA SER A 84 3.93 16.23 -6.70
C SER A 84 4.72 16.26 -5.40
N GLU A 85 4.36 15.40 -4.45
CA GLU A 85 5.03 15.29 -3.17
C GLU A 85 6.36 14.54 -3.23
N TYR A 86 6.49 13.56 -4.14
CA TYR A 86 7.75 12.91 -4.49
C TYR A 86 8.78 13.91 -5.00
N ARG A 87 8.39 14.80 -5.93
CA ARG A 87 9.28 15.84 -6.49
C ARG A 87 9.81 16.78 -5.41
N LYS A 88 8.96 17.18 -4.45
CA LYS A 88 9.36 18.03 -3.32
C LYS A 88 10.38 17.37 -2.39
N ARG A 89 10.40 16.04 -2.33
CA ARG A 89 11.22 15.24 -1.40
C ARG A 89 12.36 14.48 -2.09
N GLY A 90 12.69 14.85 -3.33
CA GLY A 90 13.82 14.28 -4.06
C GLY A 90 13.68 12.81 -4.45
N PHE A 91 12.46 12.29 -4.54
CA PHE A 91 12.22 10.96 -5.12
C PHE A 91 12.35 11.01 -6.63
N GLN A 92 12.98 9.99 -7.20
CA GLN A 92 13.11 9.79 -8.64
C GLN A 92 12.14 8.70 -9.08
N GLU A 93 11.14 9.08 -9.87
CA GLU A 93 10.20 8.10 -10.43
C GLU A 93 10.89 7.26 -11.51
N VAL A 94 10.74 5.94 -11.41
CA VAL A 94 11.30 4.95 -12.32
C VAL A 94 10.19 4.08 -12.89
N VAL A 95 10.48 3.41 -14.01
CA VAL A 95 9.58 2.45 -14.63
C VAL A 95 10.32 1.12 -14.75
N THR A 96 9.76 0.07 -14.15
CA THR A 96 10.33 -1.27 -14.16
C THR A 96 9.45 -2.27 -14.92
N PRO A 97 10.01 -3.36 -15.46
CA PRO A 97 9.24 -4.43 -16.10
C PRO A 97 8.15 -5.01 -15.18
N ASN A 98 7.12 -5.61 -15.79
CA ASN A 98 6.06 -6.31 -15.04
C ASN A 98 6.32 -7.82 -14.92
N VAL A 99 7.14 -8.38 -15.81
CA VAL A 99 7.42 -9.81 -15.89
C VAL A 99 8.92 -10.00 -15.68
N PHE A 100 9.27 -10.89 -14.77
CA PHE A 100 10.68 -11.23 -14.49
C PHE A 100 10.87 -12.74 -14.48
N ASN A 101 12.09 -13.15 -14.80
CA ASN A 101 12.52 -14.52 -14.60
C ASN A 101 12.46 -14.88 -13.11
N SER A 102 12.01 -16.10 -12.81
CA SER A 102 11.89 -16.61 -11.43
C SER A 102 13.19 -16.55 -10.63
N LYS A 103 14.36 -16.60 -11.29
CA LYS A 103 15.67 -16.40 -10.67
C LYS A 103 15.75 -15.11 -9.84
N LEU A 104 15.10 -14.02 -10.28
CA LEU A 104 15.07 -12.77 -9.52
C LEU A 104 14.42 -12.96 -8.15
N TRP A 105 13.28 -13.65 -8.13
CA TRP A 105 12.52 -13.92 -6.90
C TRP A 105 13.26 -14.90 -5.99
N MET A 106 13.97 -15.87 -6.57
CA MET A 106 14.84 -16.80 -5.84
C MET A 106 16.00 -16.05 -5.17
N THR A 107 16.69 -15.16 -5.89
CA THR A 107 17.75 -14.31 -5.33
C THR A 107 17.22 -13.49 -4.17
N SER A 108 16.09 -12.81 -4.38
CA SER A 108 15.46 -11.97 -3.35
C SER A 108 14.94 -12.74 -2.13
N GLY A 109 14.78 -14.06 -2.20
CA GLY A 109 14.16 -14.88 -1.16
C GLY A 109 12.62 -14.94 -1.22
N HIS A 110 11.99 -14.14 -2.07
CA HIS A 110 10.53 -14.10 -2.19
C HIS A 110 9.95 -15.37 -2.81
N TRP A 111 10.70 -16.08 -3.66
CA TRP A 111 10.21 -17.33 -4.24
C TRP A 111 9.85 -18.36 -3.15
N GLN A 112 10.71 -18.50 -2.14
CA GLN A 112 10.55 -19.49 -1.06
C GLN A 112 9.37 -19.18 -0.13
N HIS A 113 8.97 -17.92 -0.04
CA HIS A 113 7.94 -17.46 0.91
C HIS A 113 6.64 -17.02 0.25
N TYR A 114 6.66 -16.74 -1.07
CA TYR A 114 5.57 -16.04 -1.74
C TYR A 114 5.18 -16.64 -3.09
N SER A 115 5.85 -17.70 -3.58
CA SER A 115 5.56 -18.31 -4.89
C SER A 115 4.11 -18.69 -5.08
N ASP A 116 3.46 -19.20 -4.03
CA ASP A 116 2.06 -19.67 -4.08
C ASP A 116 1.08 -18.51 -4.36
N ASN A 117 1.48 -17.29 -3.99
CA ASN A 117 0.74 -16.05 -4.20
C ASN A 117 1.21 -15.28 -5.45
N MET A 118 2.01 -15.90 -6.33
CA MET A 118 2.50 -15.28 -7.56
C MET A 118 1.83 -15.88 -8.79
N PHE A 119 1.52 -15.04 -9.77
CA PHE A 119 1.19 -15.51 -11.11
C PHE A 119 2.48 -15.85 -11.84
N SER A 120 2.68 -17.12 -12.15
CA SER A 120 3.84 -17.61 -12.89
C SER A 120 3.42 -18.42 -14.12
N PHE A 121 4.29 -18.44 -15.12
CA PHE A 121 4.08 -19.13 -16.39
C PHE A 121 5.42 -19.51 -17.01
N GLU A 122 5.42 -20.57 -17.82
CA GLU A 122 6.61 -21.06 -18.51
C GLU A 122 6.82 -20.31 -19.83
N VAL A 123 8.06 -19.88 -20.08
CA VAL A 123 8.52 -19.29 -21.34
C VAL A 123 9.84 -19.95 -21.69
N GLU A 124 9.91 -20.62 -22.84
CA GLU A 124 11.15 -21.25 -23.33
C GLU A 124 11.86 -22.16 -22.31
N LYS A 125 11.08 -22.96 -21.54
CA LYS A 125 11.55 -23.85 -20.46
C LYS A 125 12.08 -23.14 -19.21
N GLU A 126 11.93 -21.82 -19.10
CA GLU A 126 12.18 -21.07 -17.88
C GLU A 126 10.87 -20.57 -17.27
N ILE A 127 10.81 -20.48 -15.95
CA ILE A 127 9.65 -19.94 -15.25
C ILE A 127 9.81 -18.43 -15.14
N PHE A 128 8.80 -17.70 -15.63
CA PHE A 128 8.63 -16.27 -15.44
C PHE A 128 7.45 -16.01 -14.50
N ALA A 129 7.44 -14.85 -13.87
CA ALA A 129 6.33 -14.44 -13.02
C ALA A 129 6.05 -12.95 -13.14
N LEU A 130 4.78 -12.59 -12.98
CA LEU A 130 4.37 -11.20 -12.78
C LEU A 130 4.89 -10.74 -11.41
N LYS A 131 5.40 -9.51 -11.35
CA LYS A 131 5.94 -8.97 -10.10
C LYS A 131 4.84 -8.81 -9.02
N PRO A 132 5.04 -9.34 -7.81
CA PRO A 132 4.14 -9.10 -6.67
C PRO A 132 4.52 -7.86 -5.84
N MET A 133 5.70 -7.28 -6.14
CA MET A 133 6.30 -6.11 -5.50
C MET A 133 7.42 -5.52 -6.38
N ASN A 134 7.81 -4.26 -6.16
CA ASN A 134 8.82 -3.59 -7.00
C ASN A 134 10.26 -3.75 -6.48
N CYS A 135 10.45 -4.06 -5.19
CA CYS A 135 11.74 -3.98 -4.51
C CYS A 135 12.89 -4.71 -5.23
N PRO A 136 12.73 -5.98 -5.67
CA PRO A 136 13.79 -6.69 -6.38
C PRO A 136 14.23 -6.02 -7.68
N GLY A 137 13.31 -5.39 -8.41
CA GLY A 137 13.64 -4.60 -9.59
C GLY A 137 14.46 -3.36 -9.26
N HIS A 138 14.16 -2.69 -8.13
CA HIS A 138 14.91 -1.51 -7.67
C HIS A 138 16.32 -1.89 -7.19
N CYS A 139 16.51 -3.09 -6.62
CA CYS A 139 17.84 -3.63 -6.32
C CYS A 139 18.69 -3.76 -7.59
N LEU A 140 18.13 -4.28 -8.69
CA LEU A 140 18.84 -4.35 -9.97
C LEU A 140 19.22 -2.96 -10.51
N MET A 141 18.35 -1.96 -10.31
CA MET A 141 18.65 -0.58 -10.70
C MET A 141 19.76 0.04 -9.85
N PHE A 142 19.79 -0.25 -8.55
CA PHE A 142 20.89 0.17 -7.68
C PHE A 142 22.21 -0.44 -8.17
N ASP A 143 22.23 -1.76 -8.39
CA ASP A 143 23.40 -2.56 -8.78
C ASP A 143 23.91 -2.29 -10.21
N HIS A 144 23.08 -1.70 -11.08
CA HIS A 144 23.43 -1.46 -12.49
C HIS A 144 24.76 -0.71 -12.69
N ARG A 145 25.18 0.13 -11.73
CA ARG A 145 26.49 0.78 -11.75
C ARG A 145 27.03 1.00 -10.34
N PRO A 146 28.37 1.17 -10.17
CA PRO A 146 28.96 1.56 -8.90
C PRO A 146 28.32 2.83 -8.32
N ARG A 147 28.13 2.84 -7.01
CA ARG A 147 27.52 3.94 -6.25
C ARG A 147 28.50 4.58 -5.30
N SER A 148 28.48 5.90 -5.21
CA SER A 148 29.23 6.68 -4.22
C SER A 148 28.33 7.05 -3.04
N TRP A 149 28.89 7.16 -1.84
CA TRP A 149 28.20 7.71 -0.66
C TRP A 149 27.55 9.08 -0.92
N ARG A 150 28.09 9.86 -1.87
CA ARG A 150 27.55 11.16 -2.28
C ARG A 150 26.20 11.09 -2.98
N GLU A 151 25.85 9.93 -3.52
CA GLU A 151 24.55 9.69 -4.17
C GLU A 151 23.49 9.22 -3.17
N LEU A 152 23.89 8.89 -1.93
CA LEU A 152 22.96 8.46 -0.89
C LEU A 152 22.48 9.66 -0.06
N PRO A 153 21.19 9.70 0.31
CA PRO A 153 20.16 8.68 0.07
C PRO A 153 19.62 8.69 -1.38
N LEU A 154 19.59 7.51 -2.02
CA LEU A 154 18.99 7.32 -3.33
C LEU A 154 17.54 6.88 -3.17
N ARG A 155 16.59 7.68 -3.68
CA ARG A 155 15.14 7.47 -3.47
C ARG A 155 14.47 7.11 -4.80
N LEU A 156 14.11 5.84 -4.99
CA LEU A 156 13.40 5.38 -6.19
C LEU A 156 11.91 5.22 -5.89
N ALA A 157 11.06 5.88 -6.66
CA ALA A 157 9.60 5.74 -6.58
C ALA A 157 9.07 5.02 -7.83
N ASP A 158 8.08 4.14 -7.67
CA ASP A 158 7.57 3.34 -8.78
C ASP A 158 6.07 3.06 -8.61
N PHE A 159 5.31 3.57 -9.56
CA PHE A 159 3.89 3.27 -9.73
C PHE A 159 3.67 2.04 -10.62
N GLY A 160 4.55 1.05 -10.50
CA GLY A 160 4.52 -0.17 -11.27
C GLY A 160 3.32 -1.04 -10.95
N VAL A 161 2.78 -1.71 -11.96
CA VAL A 161 1.63 -2.61 -11.79
C VAL A 161 2.07 -3.90 -11.12
N LEU A 162 1.42 -4.24 -10.02
CA LEU A 162 1.70 -5.43 -9.23
C LEU A 162 0.56 -6.44 -9.34
N HIS A 163 0.93 -7.72 -9.26
CA HIS A 163 -0.02 -8.83 -9.28
C HIS A 163 0.22 -9.80 -8.13
N ARG A 164 -0.84 -10.14 -7.40
CA ARG A 164 -0.85 -11.17 -6.34
C ARG A 164 -1.96 -12.16 -6.61
N ASN A 165 -1.66 -13.45 -6.58
CA ASN A 165 -2.61 -14.53 -6.79
C ASN A 165 -3.44 -14.79 -5.53
N GLU A 166 -4.19 -13.77 -5.11
CA GLU A 166 -5.11 -13.86 -3.98
C GLU A 166 -6.20 -14.91 -4.24
N LEU A 167 -6.59 -15.63 -3.18
CA LEU A 167 -7.69 -16.59 -3.22
C LEU A 167 -8.99 -15.88 -3.64
N SER A 168 -9.74 -16.48 -4.57
CA SER A 168 -10.96 -15.87 -5.14
C SER A 168 -11.98 -15.49 -4.08
N GLY A 169 -12.15 -16.31 -3.04
CA GLY A 169 -13.06 -16.05 -1.92
C GLY A 169 -12.64 -14.91 -0.99
N ALA A 170 -11.39 -14.44 -1.08
CA ALA A 170 -10.89 -13.31 -0.30
C ALA A 170 -11.05 -11.96 -1.02
N LEU A 171 -11.32 -11.97 -2.33
CA LEU A 171 -11.46 -10.75 -3.13
C LEU A 171 -12.67 -9.95 -2.68
N THR A 172 -12.46 -8.65 -2.42
CA THR A 172 -13.53 -7.78 -1.90
C THR A 172 -13.40 -6.39 -2.51
N GLY A 173 -14.19 -6.11 -3.55
CA GLY A 173 -14.21 -4.81 -4.22
C GLY A 173 -12.80 -4.28 -4.51
N LEU A 174 -12.54 -3.04 -4.10
CA LEU A 174 -11.22 -2.40 -4.24
C LEU A 174 -10.29 -2.62 -3.03
N THR A 175 -10.78 -3.18 -1.92
CA THR A 175 -9.97 -3.34 -0.69
C THR A 175 -9.04 -4.54 -0.75
N ARG A 176 -9.38 -5.57 -1.55
CA ARG A 176 -8.53 -6.74 -1.80
C ARG A 176 -8.68 -7.21 -3.25
N VAL A 177 -7.63 -7.01 -4.02
CA VAL A 177 -7.57 -7.17 -5.49
C VAL A 177 -6.33 -7.99 -5.88
N ARG A 178 -6.35 -8.58 -7.07
CA ARG A 178 -5.22 -9.32 -7.66
C ARG A 178 -4.27 -8.40 -8.41
N ARG A 179 -4.81 -7.39 -9.11
CA ARG A 179 -4.04 -6.32 -9.77
C ARG A 179 -4.15 -5.05 -8.95
N PHE A 180 -3.02 -4.42 -8.65
CA PHE A 180 -2.99 -3.15 -7.95
C PHE A 180 -1.76 -2.33 -8.32
N GLN A 181 -1.79 -1.06 -7.97
CA GLN A 181 -0.66 -0.16 -8.11
C GLN A 181 -0.44 0.54 -6.78
N GLN A 182 0.80 0.59 -6.32
CA GLN A 182 1.14 1.25 -5.06
C GLN A 182 1.94 2.51 -5.34
N ASP A 183 1.90 3.44 -4.40
CA ASP A 183 2.88 4.52 -4.29
C ASP A 183 4.18 4.01 -3.65
N ASP A 184 4.69 2.93 -4.23
CA ASP A 184 5.83 2.18 -3.72
C ASP A 184 7.10 2.99 -3.93
N ALA A 185 7.95 3.03 -2.91
CA ALA A 185 9.26 3.63 -3.02
C ALA A 185 10.28 2.92 -2.14
N HIS A 186 11.52 2.89 -2.63
CA HIS A 186 12.68 2.29 -1.99
C HIS A 186 13.76 3.34 -1.84
N ILE A 187 14.14 3.61 -0.59
CA ILE A 187 15.23 4.50 -0.26
C ILE A 187 16.45 3.66 0.09
N PHE A 188 17.52 3.80 -0.67
CA PHE A 188 18.82 3.22 -0.35
C PHE A 188 19.62 4.28 0.40
N CYS A 189 19.97 4.01 1.66
CA CYS A 189 20.71 4.95 2.48
C CYS A 189 21.79 4.25 3.31
N ALA A 190 22.72 5.03 3.86
CA ALA A 190 23.67 4.53 4.85
C ALA A 190 22.99 4.33 6.21
N MET A 191 23.59 3.52 7.10
CA MET A 191 23.03 3.22 8.43
C MET A 191 22.80 4.48 9.29
N GLU A 192 23.68 5.45 9.16
CA GLU A 192 23.63 6.74 9.84
C GLU A 192 22.53 7.67 9.32
N GLN A 193 22.01 7.41 8.11
CA GLN A 193 20.96 8.22 7.48
C GLN A 193 19.54 7.72 7.81
N ILE A 194 19.39 6.55 8.44
CA ILE A 194 18.08 5.91 8.68
C ILE A 194 17.15 6.84 9.46
N GLU A 195 17.59 7.42 10.57
CA GLU A 195 16.74 8.25 11.43
C GLU A 195 16.19 9.48 10.69
N GLU A 196 17.02 10.14 9.88
CA GLU A 196 16.60 11.29 9.06
C GLU A 196 15.59 10.88 7.99
N GLU A 197 15.82 9.76 7.28
CA GLU A 197 14.92 9.29 6.24
C GLU A 197 13.57 8.80 6.80
N ILE A 198 13.57 8.15 7.97
CA ILE A 198 12.32 7.73 8.64
C ILE A 198 11.53 8.97 9.07
N LYS A 199 12.18 9.98 9.65
CA LYS A 199 11.53 11.25 9.98
C LYS A 199 10.92 11.92 8.74
N SER A 200 11.67 11.99 7.64
CA SER A 200 11.15 12.53 6.37
C SER A 200 9.95 11.73 5.85
N CYS A 201 9.91 10.41 6.04
CA CYS A 201 8.79 9.57 5.65
C CYS A 201 7.55 9.82 6.53
N LEU A 202 7.73 9.98 7.85
CA LEU A 202 6.64 10.30 8.78
C LEU A 202 6.05 11.69 8.54
N GLU A 203 6.89 12.69 8.24
CA GLU A 203 6.43 14.03 7.84
C GLU A 203 5.67 14.00 6.51
N PHE A 204 6.13 13.17 5.56
CA PHE A 204 5.40 12.97 4.31
C PHE A 204 4.01 12.35 4.57
N LEU A 205 3.96 11.32 5.41
CA LEU A 205 2.71 10.68 5.81
C LEU A 205 1.71 11.69 6.42
N ARG A 206 2.18 12.51 7.37
CA ARG A 206 1.36 13.57 7.98
C ARG A 206 0.80 14.52 6.91
N THR A 207 1.66 15.01 6.01
CA THR A 207 1.26 15.92 4.93
C THR A 207 0.12 15.35 4.08
N VAL A 208 0.21 14.08 3.70
CA VAL A 208 -0.78 13.42 2.85
C VAL A 208 -2.08 13.15 3.61
N TYR A 209 -1.99 12.66 4.84
CA TYR A 209 -3.17 12.31 5.63
C TYR A 209 -3.93 13.53 6.14
N ASP A 210 -3.24 14.64 6.40
CA ASP A 210 -3.86 15.92 6.72
C ASP A 210 -4.73 16.43 5.55
N VAL A 211 -4.25 16.28 4.31
CA VAL A 211 -5.02 16.65 3.10
C VAL A 211 -6.30 15.81 2.97
N PHE A 212 -6.25 14.53 3.34
CA PHE A 212 -7.43 13.67 3.35
C PHE A 212 -8.34 13.87 4.56
N GLY A 213 -7.84 14.51 5.62
CA GLY A 213 -8.53 14.65 6.90
C GLY A 213 -8.57 13.35 7.71
N PHE A 214 -7.56 12.49 7.55
CA PHE A 214 -7.47 11.22 8.27
C PHE A 214 -6.71 11.36 9.58
N SER A 215 -7.25 10.69 10.62
CA SER A 215 -6.48 10.39 11.83
C SER A 215 -5.82 9.02 11.69
N PHE A 216 -4.62 8.88 12.26
CA PHE A 216 -3.85 7.65 12.17
C PHE A 216 -3.29 7.21 13.52
N LYS A 217 -3.02 5.91 13.62
CA LYS A 217 -2.27 5.27 14.70
C LYS A 217 -0.98 4.70 14.15
N LEU A 218 0.09 4.87 14.91
CA LEU A 218 1.40 4.32 14.61
C LEU A 218 1.65 3.11 15.49
N ASN A 219 2.08 2.00 14.88
CA ASN A 219 2.53 0.82 15.61
C ASN A 219 3.97 0.48 15.23
N LEU A 220 4.83 0.27 16.23
CA LEU A 220 6.18 -0.24 16.02
C LEU A 220 6.16 -1.77 16.09
N SER A 221 6.30 -2.41 14.94
CA SER A 221 6.28 -3.86 14.80
C SER A 221 7.71 -4.40 14.85
N THR A 222 8.05 -5.07 15.95
CA THR A 222 9.41 -5.53 16.26
C THR A 222 9.68 -6.97 15.78
N ARG A 223 10.94 -7.40 15.91
CA ARG A 223 11.47 -8.68 15.43
C ARG A 223 10.57 -9.89 15.76
N PRO A 224 10.15 -10.67 14.75
CA PRO A 224 9.39 -11.91 14.95
C PRO A 224 10.28 -13.05 15.48
N GLU A 225 9.68 -14.15 15.92
CA GLU A 225 10.44 -15.36 16.34
C GLU A 225 11.35 -15.91 15.24
N LYS A 226 10.89 -15.85 13.98
CA LYS A 226 11.63 -16.26 12.79
C LYS A 226 12.10 -15.03 12.03
N TYR A 227 13.35 -14.62 12.24
CA TYR A 227 13.97 -13.47 11.58
C TYR A 227 15.29 -13.85 10.90
N LEU A 228 15.73 -13.02 9.96
CA LEU A 228 17.01 -13.14 9.28
C LEU A 228 17.95 -11.99 9.68
N GLY A 229 19.25 -12.28 9.69
CA GLY A 229 20.30 -11.30 9.98
C GLY A 229 20.72 -11.26 11.45
N ASP A 230 21.70 -10.41 11.75
CA ASP A 230 22.33 -10.34 13.05
C ASP A 230 21.45 -9.62 14.09
N ILE A 231 21.42 -10.16 15.31
CA ILE A 231 20.66 -9.61 16.44
C ILE A 231 21.02 -8.15 16.73
N GLU A 232 22.29 -7.79 16.59
CA GLU A 232 22.77 -6.44 16.86
C GLU A 232 22.24 -5.42 15.85
N VAL A 233 22.16 -5.80 14.57
CA VAL A 233 21.56 -4.95 13.52
C VAL A 233 20.08 -4.72 13.80
N TRP A 234 19.37 -5.77 14.22
CA TRP A 234 17.98 -5.66 14.63
C TRP A 234 17.78 -4.73 15.84
N ASN A 235 18.58 -4.91 16.89
CA ASN A 235 18.51 -4.07 18.08
C ASN A 235 18.77 -2.59 17.74
N GLN A 236 19.73 -2.32 16.85
CA GLN A 236 20.02 -0.97 16.36
C GLN A 236 18.85 -0.41 15.54
N ALA A 237 18.30 -1.20 14.62
CA ALA A 237 17.20 -0.79 13.75
C ALA A 237 15.92 -0.46 14.55
N GLU A 238 15.54 -1.33 15.50
CA GLU A 238 14.39 -1.12 16.37
C GLU A 238 14.54 0.16 17.19
N LYS A 239 15.73 0.39 17.75
CA LYS A 239 16.03 1.60 18.51
C LYS A 239 15.98 2.87 17.64
N GLN A 240 16.47 2.83 16.41
CA GLN A 240 16.40 3.96 15.48
C GLN A 240 14.94 4.28 15.09
N LEU A 241 14.11 3.27 14.86
CA LEU A 241 12.68 3.48 14.60
C LEU A 241 11.96 4.04 15.83
N GLU A 242 12.24 3.52 17.02
CA GLU A 242 11.71 4.02 18.29
C GLU A 242 12.08 5.50 18.51
N ASN A 243 13.36 5.85 18.33
CA ASN A 243 13.83 7.24 18.43
C ASN A 243 13.10 8.16 17.43
N SER A 244 12.95 7.71 16.18
CA SER A 244 12.25 8.46 15.13
C SER A 244 10.79 8.71 15.48
N LEU A 245 10.10 7.70 16.02
CA LEU A 245 8.72 7.80 16.48
C LEU A 245 8.58 8.76 17.67
N ASN A 246 9.48 8.67 18.64
CA ASN A 246 9.51 9.57 19.80
C ASN A 246 9.74 11.03 19.38
N ALA A 247 10.66 11.26 18.44
CA ALA A 247 10.94 12.58 17.90
C ALA A 247 9.79 13.16 17.05
N PHE A 248 9.00 12.30 16.40
CA PHE A 248 7.84 12.71 15.60
C PHE A 248 6.69 13.27 16.44
N GLY A 249 6.63 12.89 17.73
CA GLY A 249 5.75 13.47 18.74
C GLY A 249 4.30 12.97 18.72
N GLU A 250 3.96 12.00 17.87
CA GLU A 250 2.66 11.33 17.87
C GLU A 250 2.65 10.11 18.80
N LYS A 251 1.46 9.78 19.32
CA LYS A 251 1.30 8.55 20.12
C LYS A 251 1.49 7.31 19.23
N TRP A 252 2.36 6.41 19.66
CA TRP A 252 2.58 5.11 19.03
C TRP A 252 2.43 3.97 20.04
N GLU A 253 2.15 2.77 19.54
CA GLU A 253 2.00 1.54 20.34
C GLU A 253 2.99 0.47 19.85
N LEU A 254 3.47 -0.38 20.76
CA LEU A 254 4.36 -1.49 20.40
C LEU A 254 3.52 -2.68 19.92
N ASN A 255 3.97 -3.33 18.84
CA ASN A 255 3.35 -4.55 18.31
C ASN A 255 4.40 -5.68 18.25
N PRO A 256 4.69 -6.34 19.40
CA PRO A 256 5.80 -7.28 19.49
C PRO A 256 5.66 -8.47 18.53
N GLY A 257 6.72 -8.72 17.76
CA GLY A 257 6.81 -9.90 16.89
C GLY A 257 6.06 -9.82 15.56
N ASP A 258 5.46 -8.67 15.23
CA ASP A 258 4.76 -8.47 13.96
C ASP A 258 5.65 -7.88 12.85
N GLY A 259 6.95 -7.68 13.12
CA GLY A 259 7.92 -7.21 12.13
C GLY A 259 8.05 -8.16 10.92
N ALA A 260 8.53 -7.64 9.79
CA ALA A 260 8.83 -8.49 8.64
C ALA A 260 10.03 -9.39 8.96
N PHE A 261 10.19 -10.53 8.28
CA PHE A 261 11.32 -11.43 8.56
C PHE A 261 12.70 -10.81 8.25
N TYR A 262 12.75 -9.70 7.51
CA TYR A 262 13.96 -8.99 7.06
C TYR A 262 14.23 -7.65 7.78
N GLY A 263 13.31 -7.18 8.63
CA GLY A 263 13.52 -5.98 9.43
C GLY A 263 12.25 -5.47 10.13
N PRO A 264 12.40 -4.53 11.07
CA PRO A 264 11.28 -3.95 11.79
C PRO A 264 10.52 -2.94 10.90
N LYS A 265 9.26 -2.68 11.25
CA LYS A 265 8.40 -1.76 10.49
C LYS A 265 7.56 -0.86 11.37
N ILE A 266 7.24 0.30 10.85
CA ILE A 266 6.20 1.19 11.36
C ILE A 266 4.94 0.92 10.54
N ASP A 267 3.92 0.39 11.20
CA ASP A 267 2.61 0.17 10.60
C ASP A 267 1.67 1.32 10.92
N ILE A 268 1.11 1.92 9.87
CA ILE A 268 0.21 3.06 10.02
C ILE A 268 -1.21 2.63 9.69
N GLN A 269 -2.07 2.75 10.71
CA GLN A 269 -3.48 2.43 10.62
C GLN A 269 -4.31 3.70 10.55
N ILE A 270 -5.15 3.82 9.52
CA ILE A 270 -6.12 4.91 9.37
C ILE A 270 -7.44 4.49 9.97
N LYS A 271 -8.10 5.40 10.68
CA LYS A 271 -9.49 5.22 11.11
C LYS A 271 -10.44 5.82 10.06
N ASP A 272 -11.32 5.00 9.49
CA ASP A 272 -12.34 5.48 8.55
C ASP A 272 -13.54 6.15 9.26
N ALA A 273 -14.43 6.79 8.50
CA ALA A 273 -15.61 7.50 9.01
C ALA A 273 -16.62 6.61 9.77
N ILE A 274 -16.53 5.28 9.64
CA ILE A 274 -17.35 4.34 10.40
C ILE A 274 -16.54 3.63 11.51
N GLY A 275 -15.34 4.13 11.81
CA GLY A 275 -14.55 3.73 12.96
C GLY A 275 -13.73 2.45 12.81
N ARG A 276 -13.60 1.91 11.59
CA ARG A 276 -12.72 0.76 11.32
C ARG A 276 -11.29 1.23 11.08
N TYR A 277 -10.33 0.42 11.52
CA TYR A 277 -8.92 0.66 11.26
C TYR A 277 -8.45 -0.10 10.02
N HIS A 278 -7.78 0.60 9.12
CA HIS A 278 -7.17 0.03 7.92
C HIS A 278 -5.68 0.32 7.92
N GLN A 279 -4.84 -0.72 7.89
CA GLN A 279 -3.42 -0.56 7.62
C GLN A 279 -3.24 -0.23 6.13
N CYS A 280 -2.75 0.99 5.87
CA CYS A 280 -2.60 1.52 4.50
C CYS A 280 -1.16 1.85 4.18
N ALA A 281 -0.53 2.64 5.05
CA ALA A 281 0.87 3.00 4.93
C ALA A 281 1.76 2.11 5.79
N THR A 282 3.00 2.00 5.34
CA THR A 282 4.04 1.23 6.01
C THR A 282 5.39 1.86 5.71
N ILE A 283 6.28 1.81 6.68
CA ILE A 283 7.70 2.17 6.54
C ILE A 283 8.48 0.99 7.12
N GLN A 284 9.21 0.26 6.29
CA GLN A 284 9.86 -1.00 6.67
C GLN A 284 11.36 -0.92 6.37
N LEU A 285 12.17 -1.33 7.33
CA LEU A 285 13.61 -1.48 7.13
C LEU A 285 13.91 -2.87 6.55
N ASP A 286 14.84 -2.94 5.61
CA ASP A 286 15.33 -4.19 5.04
C ASP A 286 16.85 -4.19 4.96
N PHE A 287 17.44 -5.13 5.70
CA PHE A 287 18.87 -5.40 5.76
C PHE A 287 19.26 -6.64 4.94
N GLN A 288 18.28 -7.41 4.47
CA GLN A 288 18.47 -8.69 3.79
C GLN A 288 18.60 -8.56 2.28
N LEU A 289 17.76 -7.74 1.64
CA LEU A 289 17.85 -7.53 0.20
C LEU A 289 19.23 -6.99 -0.25
N PRO A 290 19.86 -6.01 0.45
CA PRO A 290 21.23 -5.60 0.16
C PRO A 290 22.23 -6.75 0.21
N VAL A 291 22.08 -7.70 1.15
CA VAL A 291 22.97 -8.87 1.25
C VAL A 291 22.71 -9.84 0.11
N ARG A 292 21.44 -10.16 -0.16
CA ARG A 292 21.02 -11.13 -1.18
C ARG A 292 21.38 -10.72 -2.60
N PHE A 293 21.33 -9.43 -2.89
CA PHE A 293 21.75 -8.85 -4.17
C PHE A 293 23.22 -8.40 -4.18
N ASN A 294 23.94 -8.55 -3.07
CA ASN A 294 25.31 -8.07 -2.89
C ASN A 294 25.47 -6.58 -3.25
N LEU A 295 24.50 -5.75 -2.86
CA LEU A 295 24.52 -4.31 -3.12
C LEU A 295 25.61 -3.65 -2.28
N THR A 296 26.48 -2.87 -2.91
CA THR A 296 27.49 -2.07 -2.21
C THR A 296 27.61 -0.66 -2.76
N PHE A 297 28.18 0.23 -1.95
CA PHE A 297 28.57 1.57 -2.36
C PHE A 297 29.94 1.91 -1.77
N VAL A 298 30.63 2.87 -2.38
CA VAL A 298 31.90 3.40 -1.90
C VAL A 298 31.63 4.40 -0.78
N SER A 299 32.01 4.08 0.45
CA SER A 299 31.85 4.95 1.62
C SER A 299 32.85 6.11 1.64
N HIS A 300 32.68 7.05 2.58
CA HIS A 300 33.50 8.26 2.68
C HIS A 300 35.00 7.97 2.86
N ASP A 301 35.33 6.85 3.50
CA ASP A 301 36.69 6.34 3.72
C ASP A 301 37.26 5.57 2.50
N GLY A 302 36.50 5.43 1.42
CA GLY A 302 36.90 4.73 0.20
C GLY A 302 36.68 3.21 0.22
N ASN A 303 36.04 2.66 1.25
CA ASN A 303 35.67 1.24 1.28
C ASN A 303 34.50 0.96 0.33
N ASP A 304 34.69 0.05 -0.64
CA ASP A 304 33.71 -0.32 -1.67
C ASP A 304 32.80 -1.49 -1.29
N LYS A 305 32.96 -2.03 -0.07
CA LYS A 305 32.16 -3.16 0.45
C LYS A 305 31.07 -2.74 1.43
N THR A 306 30.87 -1.44 1.61
CA THR A 306 29.83 -0.90 2.49
C THR A 306 28.46 -1.13 1.86
N ARG A 307 27.51 -1.66 2.64
CA ARG A 307 26.16 -2.01 2.16
C ARG A 307 25.16 -0.92 2.50
N PRO A 308 24.24 -0.58 1.57
CA PRO A 308 23.13 0.28 1.91
C PRO A 308 22.10 -0.47 2.76
N VAL A 309 21.24 0.28 3.42
CA VAL A 309 19.97 -0.19 3.98
C VAL A 309 18.85 0.26 3.05
N ILE A 310 17.81 -0.57 2.91
CA ILE A 310 16.63 -0.22 2.14
C ILE A 310 15.50 0.15 3.10
N ILE A 311 14.89 1.31 2.86
CA ILE A 311 13.61 1.68 3.47
C ILE A 311 12.54 1.48 2.42
N HIS A 312 11.69 0.47 2.62
CA HIS A 312 10.47 0.25 1.84
C HIS A 312 9.38 1.14 2.39
N ARG A 313 8.65 1.84 1.52
CA ARG A 313 7.52 2.62 1.99
C ARG A 313 6.40 2.74 0.99
N ALA A 314 5.20 2.91 1.53
CA ALA A 314 4.01 3.34 0.83
C ALA A 314 3.20 4.26 1.76
N ILE A 315 2.62 5.33 1.24
CA ILE A 315 1.82 6.30 2.00
C ILE A 315 0.33 6.10 1.71
N LEU A 316 -0.05 5.89 0.46
CA LEU A 316 -1.43 5.47 0.14
C LEU A 316 -1.61 3.97 0.41
N GLY A 317 -0.57 3.18 0.17
CA GLY A 317 -0.72 1.74 -0.01
C GLY A 317 -1.06 1.47 -1.47
N SER A 318 -2.06 0.63 -1.76
CA SER A 318 -2.57 0.56 -3.12
C SER A 318 -3.55 1.70 -3.41
N VAL A 319 -3.46 2.27 -4.61
CA VAL A 319 -4.37 3.33 -5.06
C VAL A 319 -5.81 2.82 -5.07
N GLU A 320 -6.01 1.56 -5.46
CA GLU A 320 -7.32 0.88 -5.39
C GLU A 320 -7.89 0.90 -3.98
N ARG A 321 -7.12 0.44 -2.99
CA ARG A 321 -7.58 0.37 -1.60
C ARG A 321 -7.83 1.75 -1.04
N MET A 322 -6.99 2.73 -1.37
CA MET A 322 -7.18 4.11 -0.95
C MET A 322 -8.46 4.71 -1.53
N ILE A 323 -8.79 4.45 -2.80
CA ILE A 323 -10.07 4.88 -3.39
C ILE A 323 -11.25 4.28 -2.63
N ALA A 324 -11.20 2.98 -2.28
CA ALA A 324 -12.23 2.37 -1.44
C ALA A 324 -12.40 3.12 -0.11
N ILE A 325 -11.30 3.35 0.61
CA ILE A 325 -11.34 4.00 1.92
C ILE A 325 -11.86 5.44 1.81
N LEU A 326 -11.40 6.22 0.82
CA LEU A 326 -11.87 7.59 0.59
C LEU A 326 -13.35 7.62 0.19
N THR A 327 -13.80 6.68 -0.64
CA THR A 327 -15.21 6.56 -1.04
C THR A 327 -16.10 6.36 0.19
N GLU A 328 -15.71 5.45 1.08
CA GLU A 328 -16.46 5.12 2.31
C GLU A 328 -16.39 6.26 3.33
N ASN A 329 -15.22 6.88 3.47
CA ASN A 329 -14.98 7.99 4.39
C ASN A 329 -15.84 9.21 4.05
N TYR A 330 -15.83 9.61 2.77
CA TYR A 330 -16.61 10.74 2.30
C TYR A 330 -18.08 10.40 1.97
N GLY A 331 -18.46 9.12 2.04
CA GLY A 331 -19.80 8.68 1.63
C GLY A 331 -20.12 9.07 0.18
N GLY A 332 -19.12 9.01 -0.70
CA GLY A 332 -19.22 9.42 -2.10
C GLY A 332 -19.26 10.94 -2.34
N LYS A 333 -19.12 11.78 -1.31
CA LYS A 333 -19.09 13.25 -1.44
C LYS A 333 -17.65 13.75 -1.49
N TRP A 334 -17.04 13.65 -2.66
CA TRP A 334 -15.62 13.96 -2.87
C TRP A 334 -15.27 15.42 -2.55
N PRO A 335 -14.09 15.70 -1.97
CA PRO A 335 -13.58 17.06 -1.88
C PRO A 335 -13.35 17.62 -3.29
N LEU A 336 -13.45 18.95 -3.44
CA LEU A 336 -13.46 19.62 -4.74
C LEU A 336 -12.29 19.21 -5.65
N TRP A 337 -11.08 19.12 -5.10
CA TRP A 337 -9.88 18.77 -5.87
C TRP A 337 -9.88 17.33 -6.40
N LEU A 338 -10.62 16.43 -5.76
CA LEU A 338 -10.69 15.01 -6.11
C LEU A 338 -11.98 14.65 -6.87
N SER A 339 -12.99 15.50 -6.83
CA SER A 339 -14.28 15.23 -7.47
C SER A 339 -14.14 15.15 -9.00
N PRO A 340 -14.60 14.06 -9.65
CA PRO A 340 -14.61 13.96 -11.12
C PRO A 340 -15.63 14.89 -11.79
N GLN A 341 -16.56 15.45 -11.02
CA GLN A 341 -17.48 16.49 -11.44
C GLN A 341 -17.44 17.61 -10.42
N GLN A 342 -16.67 18.65 -10.71
CA GLN A 342 -16.40 19.73 -9.76
C GLN A 342 -17.51 20.79 -9.75
N VAL A 343 -18.03 21.11 -10.94
CA VAL A 343 -19.05 22.14 -11.14
C VAL A 343 -20.07 21.63 -12.17
N MET A 344 -21.34 21.94 -11.95
CA MET A 344 -22.42 21.74 -12.92
C MET A 344 -23.12 23.08 -13.14
N VAL A 345 -23.09 23.57 -14.37
CA VAL A 345 -23.83 24.77 -14.77
C VAL A 345 -25.22 24.34 -15.22
N VAL A 346 -26.25 24.85 -14.57
CA VAL A 346 -27.66 24.55 -14.89
C VAL A 346 -28.33 25.83 -15.38
N PRO A 347 -28.58 25.98 -16.69
CA PRO A 347 -29.28 27.15 -17.22
C PRO A 347 -30.75 27.17 -16.75
N VAL A 348 -31.28 28.36 -16.46
CA VAL A 348 -32.68 28.54 -16.04
C VAL A 348 -33.66 28.27 -17.20
N GLY A 349 -33.20 28.40 -18.44
CA GLY A 349 -33.97 28.06 -19.64
C GLY A 349 -33.16 28.23 -20.93
N PRO A 350 -33.71 27.85 -22.10
CA PRO A 350 -32.96 27.71 -23.34
C PRO A 350 -32.24 28.98 -23.82
N ALA A 351 -32.75 30.16 -23.47
CA ALA A 351 -32.12 31.44 -23.81
C ALA A 351 -30.73 31.64 -23.15
N CYS A 352 -30.42 30.88 -22.09
CA CYS A 352 -29.15 30.93 -21.39
C CYS A 352 -28.18 29.83 -21.82
N ASP A 353 -28.56 28.92 -22.74
CA ASP A 353 -27.76 27.73 -23.06
C ASP A 353 -26.40 28.10 -23.67
N GLU A 354 -26.36 29.06 -24.60
CA GLU A 354 -25.09 29.53 -25.18
C GLU A 354 -24.16 30.14 -24.13
N TYR A 355 -24.72 30.87 -23.16
CA TYR A 355 -23.93 31.43 -22.06
C TYR A 355 -23.44 30.33 -21.12
N ALA A 356 -24.28 29.34 -20.80
CA ALA A 356 -23.93 28.21 -19.95
C ALA A 356 -22.85 27.31 -20.57
N GLN A 357 -22.78 27.17 -21.89
CA GLN A 357 -21.70 26.43 -22.57
C GLN A 357 -20.36 27.19 -22.57
N LYS A 358 -20.40 28.52 -22.46
CA LYS A 358 -19.20 29.37 -22.46
C LYS A 358 -18.52 29.42 -21.09
N VAL A 359 -19.29 29.29 -20.02
CA VAL A 359 -18.82 29.26 -18.62
C VAL A 359 -18.38 27.85 -18.27
#